data_AF-A0A7J3MWH3-F1
#
_entry.id   AF-A0A7J3MWH3-F1
#
_cell.length_a   1.000
_cell.length_b   1.000
_cell.length_c   1.000
_cell.angle_alpha   90.00
_cell.angle_beta   90.00
_cell.angle_gamma   90.00
#
_symmetry.space_group_name_H-M   'P 1'
#
loop_
_entity.id
_entity.type
_entity.pdbx_description
1 polymer ?
#
loop_
_entity_poly.entity_id
_entity_poly.type
_entity_poly.pdbx_seq_one_letter_code
_entity_poly.pdbx_strand_id
1 'polypeptide(L)'
;MRQELALKKLTEYVARKAALLGQKYELRELVTPSIVSMMDKAIDKMVATIVKRNGGLWCNLCDKGPFTKRGFYLHLVRVHSRDIEFMVKEEMKKLLEAVNRKSSPV
;
A
#
# COMPACT_ATOMS: atom_id res chain seq x y z
N MET A 1 -13.05 -3.46 14.48
CA MET A 1 -13.31 -4.79 13.87
C MET A 1 -13.35 -4.83 12.33
N ARG A 2 -14.27 -4.15 11.61
CA ARG A 2 -14.33 -4.26 10.11
C ARG A 2 -13.32 -3.38 9.36
N GLN A 3 -13.13 -2.13 9.80
CA GLN A 3 -12.19 -1.18 9.18
C GLN A 3 -10.72 -1.60 9.39
N GLU A 4 -10.37 -2.11 10.57
CA GLU A 4 -9.03 -2.63 10.87
C GLU A 4 -8.67 -3.84 10.00
N LEU A 5 -9.64 -4.69 9.67
CA LEU A 5 -9.43 -5.83 8.79
C LEU A 5 -9.15 -5.37 7.34
N ALA A 6 -9.91 -4.40 6.84
CA ALA A 6 -9.69 -3.83 5.51
C ALA A 6 -8.31 -3.18 5.39
N LEU A 7 -7.89 -2.45 6.42
CA LEU A 7 -6.59 -1.82 6.50
C LEU A 7 -5.43 -2.84 6.51
N LYS A 8 -5.54 -3.92 7.28
CA LYS A 8 -4.53 -5.00 7.26
C LYS A 8 -4.43 -5.65 5.88
N LYS A 9 -5.56 -5.87 5.20
CA LYS A 9 -5.57 -6.39 3.82
C LYS A 9 -4.94 -5.43 2.83
N LEU A 10 -5.19 -4.12 2.95
CA LEU A 10 -4.53 -3.11 2.12
C LEU A 10 -3.02 -3.04 2.38
N THR A 11 -2.62 -3.16 3.65
CA THR A 11 -1.20 -3.23 4.03
C THR A 11 -0.52 -4.44 3.37
N GLU A 12 -1.17 -5.62 3.40
CA GLU A 12 -0.68 -6.80 2.70
C GLU A 12 -0.65 -6.59 1.17
N TYR A 13 -1.67 -5.94 0.60
CA TYR A 13 -1.76 -5.64 -0.83
C TYR A 13 -0.56 -4.81 -1.30
N VAL A 14 -0.23 -3.74 -0.57
CA VAL A 14 0.93 -2.87 -0.85
C VAL A 14 2.23 -3.68 -0.73
N ALA A 15 2.40 -4.45 0.35
CA ALA A 15 3.59 -5.28 0.55
C ALA A 15 3.79 -6.31 -0.57
N ARG A 16 2.71 -6.95 -1.03
CA ARG A 16 2.74 -7.89 -2.17
C ARG A 16 3.10 -7.20 -3.47
N LYS A 17 2.54 -6.02 -3.74
CA LYS A 17 2.84 -5.23 -4.95
C LYS A 17 4.32 -4.81 -4.96
N ALA A 18 4.83 -4.31 -3.84
CA ALA A 18 6.24 -3.96 -3.68
C ALA A 18 7.18 -5.17 -3.88
N ALA A 19 6.75 -6.35 -3.46
CA ALA A 19 7.50 -7.60 -3.58
C ALA A 19 7.34 -8.36 -4.89
N LEU A 20 6.65 -7.81 -5.88
CA LEU A 20 6.39 -8.45 -7.17
C LEU A 20 5.69 -9.82 -7.02
N LEU A 21 4.80 -9.93 -6.02
CA LEU A 21 3.96 -11.09 -5.79
C LEU A 21 2.54 -10.85 -6.33
N GLY A 22 1.87 -11.93 -6.69
CA GLY A 22 0.44 -11.89 -7.03
C GLY A 22 -0.41 -11.40 -5.86
N GLN A 23 -1.50 -10.71 -6.18
CA GLN A 23 -2.43 -10.19 -5.18
C GLN A 23 -3.38 -11.28 -4.70
N LYS A 24 -3.79 -11.18 -3.42
CA LYS A 24 -4.81 -12.07 -2.82
C LYS A 24 -6.23 -11.48 -2.87
N TYR A 25 -6.31 -10.18 -3.10
CA TYR A 25 -7.53 -9.39 -3.00
C TYR A 25 -7.59 -8.45 -4.20
N GLU A 26 -8.79 -8.18 -4.68
CA GLU A 26 -9.00 -7.13 -5.66
C GLU A 26 -9.12 -5.79 -4.92
N LEU A 27 -8.46 -4.73 -5.42
CA LEU A 27 -8.48 -3.43 -4.72
C LEU A 27 -9.90 -2.88 -4.52
N ARG A 28 -10.80 -3.13 -5.49
CA ARG A 28 -12.22 -2.74 -5.44
C ARG A 28 -13.00 -3.38 -4.28
N GLU A 29 -12.51 -4.47 -3.71
CA GLU A 29 -13.13 -5.14 -2.55
C GLU A 29 -12.66 -4.54 -1.22
N LEU A 30 -11.58 -3.75 -1.24
CA LEU A 30 -10.92 -3.21 -0.05
C LEU A 30 -11.25 -1.73 0.19
N VAL A 31 -11.63 -1.00 -0.85
CA VAL A 31 -11.93 0.44 -0.78
C VAL A 31 -13.27 0.77 -1.43
N THR A 32 -13.81 1.95 -1.14
CA THR A 32 -15.06 2.40 -1.76
C THR A 32 -14.87 2.62 -3.27
N PRO A 33 -15.88 2.30 -4.11
CA PRO A 33 -15.77 2.45 -5.57
C PRO A 33 -15.29 3.83 -6.04
N SER A 34 -15.70 4.88 -5.31
CA SER A 34 -15.35 6.28 -5.59
C SER A 34 -13.85 6.59 -5.54
N ILE A 35 -13.03 5.80 -4.85
CA ILE A 35 -11.60 6.06 -4.68
C ILE A 35 -10.68 5.00 -5.28
N VAL A 36 -11.21 3.93 -5.89
CA VAL A 36 -10.39 2.79 -6.38
C VAL A 36 -9.26 3.25 -7.30
N SER A 37 -9.59 4.06 -8.31
CA SER A 37 -8.60 4.54 -9.30
C SER A 37 -7.58 5.49 -8.70
N MET A 38 -7.97 6.30 -7.71
CA MET A 38 -7.07 7.21 -7.01
C MET A 38 -6.15 6.42 -6.08
N MET A 39 -6.69 5.43 -5.38
CA MET A 39 -5.95 4.58 -4.46
C MET A 39 -4.91 3.73 -5.19
N ASP A 40 -5.23 3.18 -6.37
CA ASP A 40 -4.25 2.39 -7.14
C ASP A 40 -3.01 3.22 -7.51
N LYS A 41 -3.21 4.46 -7.99
CA LYS A 41 -2.13 5.41 -8.28
C LYS A 41 -1.33 5.77 -7.02
N ALA A 42 -2.02 5.92 -5.90
CA ALA A 42 -1.40 6.20 -4.61
C ALA A 42 -0.50 5.03 -4.16
N ILE A 43 -1.00 3.80 -4.27
CA ILE A 43 -0.25 2.58 -3.97
C ILE A 43 1.00 2.47 -4.85
N ASP A 44 0.93 2.84 -6.14
CA ASP A 44 2.12 2.84 -7.00
C ASP A 44 3.23 3.77 -6.50
N LYS A 45 2.85 4.96 -6.01
CA LYS A 45 3.78 5.90 -5.39
C LYS A 45 4.35 5.36 -4.07
N MET A 46 3.51 4.73 -3.24
CA MET A 46 3.97 4.09 -2.01
C MET A 46 4.99 2.98 -2.33
N VAL A 47 4.68 2.13 -3.32
CA VAL A 47 5.59 1.07 -3.77
C VAL A 47 6.92 1.65 -4.22
N ALA A 48 6.91 2.70 -5.05
CA ALA A 48 8.14 3.39 -5.48
C ALA A 48 8.96 3.96 -4.30
N THR A 49 8.30 4.33 -3.20
CA THR A 49 8.96 4.81 -1.97
C THR A 49 9.54 3.65 -1.15
N ILE A 50 8.89 2.48 -1.17
CA ILE A 50 9.24 1.31 -0.36
C ILE A 50 10.39 0.50 -0.97
N VAL A 51 10.43 0.37 -2.30
CA VAL A 51 11.37 -0.54 -2.98
C VAL A 51 12.32 0.17 -3.92
N LYS A 52 13.62 -0.08 -3.75
CA LYS A 52 14.65 0.25 -4.73
C LYS A 52 15.04 -1.00 -5.52
N ARG A 53 15.03 -0.90 -6.85
CA ARG A 53 15.36 -2.01 -7.75
C ARG A 53 16.74 -1.80 -8.37
N ASN A 54 17.76 -2.30 -7.70
CA ASN A 54 19.16 -2.19 -8.15
C ASN A 54 19.80 -3.58 -8.19
N GLY A 55 19.60 -4.32 -9.28
CA GLY A 55 20.03 -5.74 -9.40
C GLY A 55 19.29 -6.71 -8.47
N GLY A 56 18.31 -6.25 -7.69
CA GLY A 56 17.55 -7.00 -6.71
C GLY A 56 16.53 -6.11 -5.99
N LEU A 57 15.76 -6.69 -5.06
CA LEU A 57 14.79 -5.93 -4.25
C LEU A 57 15.45 -5.42 -2.98
N TRP A 58 15.55 -4.10 -2.83
CA TRP A 58 16.07 -3.45 -1.63
C TRP A 58 14.94 -2.72 -0.90
N CYS A 59 14.93 -2.82 0.43
CA CYS A 59 14.04 -2.02 1.25
C CYS A 59 14.57 -0.60 1.33
N ASN A 60 13.82 0.36 0.80
CA ASN A 60 14.19 1.77 0.86
C ASN A 60 13.73 2.43 2.17
N LEU A 61 13.05 1.70 3.06
CA LEU A 61 12.67 2.16 4.40
C LEU A 61 13.78 1.93 5.44
N CYS A 62 14.67 0.96 5.21
CA CYS A 62 15.76 0.63 6.14
C CYS A 62 17.09 0.25 5.46
N ASP A 63 17.19 0.46 4.15
CA ASP A 63 18.37 0.20 3.31
C ASP A 63 18.91 -1.25 3.33
N LYS A 64 18.08 -2.22 3.73
CA LYS A 64 18.45 -3.65 3.73
C LYS A 64 18.19 -4.31 2.38
N GLY A 65 19.00 -5.29 2.03
CA GLY A 65 18.85 -6.08 0.82
C GLY A 65 20.18 -6.65 0.30
N PRO A 66 20.19 -7.24 -0.91
CA PRO A 66 19.03 -7.52 -1.74
C PRO A 66 18.22 -8.71 -1.20
N PHE A 67 16.91 -8.70 -1.42
CA PHE A 67 15.99 -9.77 -1.01
C PHE A 67 15.45 -10.55 -2.23
N THR A 68 15.07 -11.81 -2.01
CA THR A 68 14.16 -12.54 -2.92
C THR A 68 12.75 -11.96 -2.84
N LYS A 69 11.86 -12.23 -3.82
CA LYS A 69 10.45 -11.78 -3.78
C LYS A 69 9.76 -12.17 -2.47
N ARG A 70 9.86 -13.45 -2.08
CA ARG A 70 9.27 -13.96 -0.83
C ARG A 70 9.95 -13.35 0.41
N GLY A 71 11.28 -13.21 0.39
CA GLY A 71 12.04 -12.60 1.47
C GLY A 71 11.65 -11.14 1.70
N PHE A 72 11.50 -10.37 0.61
CA PHE A 72 11.12 -8.97 0.67
C PHE A 72 9.71 -8.79 1.23
N TYR A 73 8.76 -9.59 0.75
CA TYR A 73 7.41 -9.60 1.32
C TYR A 73 7.42 -9.89 2.83
N LEU A 74 8.14 -10.94 3.26
CA LEU A 74 8.24 -11.28 4.69
C LEU A 74 8.89 -10.17 5.52
N HIS A 75 9.92 -9.52 4.97
CA HIS A 75 10.56 -8.38 5.60
C HIS A 75 9.57 -7.22 5.77
N LEU A 76 8.83 -6.84 4.73
CA LEU A 76 7.84 -5.77 4.79
C LEU A 76 6.74 -6.05 5.83
N VAL A 77 6.17 -7.27 5.87
CA VAL A 77 5.07 -7.56 6.82
C VAL A 77 5.53 -7.78 8.26
N ARG A 78 6.78 -8.19 8.49
CA ARG A 78 7.31 -8.45 9.85
C ARG A 78 8.01 -7.24 10.47
N VAL A 79 8.67 -6.43 9.66
CA VAL A 79 9.49 -5.30 10.12
C VAL A 79 8.78 -3.97 9.89
N HIS A 80 8.20 -3.76 8.71
CA HIS A 80 7.68 -2.47 8.27
C HIS A 80 6.16 -2.42 8.11
N SER A 81 5.42 -3.36 8.72
CA SER A 81 3.96 -3.42 8.58
C SER A 81 3.29 -2.16 9.11
N ARG A 82 3.79 -1.60 10.22
CA ARG A 82 3.28 -0.36 10.80
C ARG A 82 3.56 0.86 9.93
N ASP A 83 4.74 0.91 9.30
CA ASP A 83 5.11 2.01 8.39
C ASP A 83 4.18 2.02 7.17
N ILE A 84 3.97 0.84 6.56
CA ILE A 84 3.06 0.70 5.43
C ILE A 84 1.62 1.00 5.84
N GLU A 85 1.18 0.52 7.00
CA GLU A 85 -0.15 0.81 7.54
C GLU A 85 -0.38 2.33 7.71
N PHE A 86 0.63 3.04 8.22
CA PHE A 86 0.60 4.50 8.34
C PHE A 86 0.49 5.19 6.97
N MET A 87 1.32 4.78 6.00
CA MET A 87 1.25 5.30 4.62
C MET A 87 -0.15 5.10 4.01
N VAL A 88 -0.75 3.93 4.18
CA VAL A 88 -2.10 3.61 3.69
C VAL A 88 -3.15 4.48 4.37
N LYS A 89 -3.12 4.62 5.70
CA LYS A 89 -4.07 5.46 6.45
C LYS A 89 -4.05 6.91 6.00
N GLU A 90 -2.86 7.49 5.92
CA GLU A 90 -2.68 8.88 5.53
C GLU A 90 -3.23 9.14 4.13
N GLU A 91 -2.95 8.23 3.20
CA GLU A 91 -3.42 8.39 1.84
C GLU A 91 -4.94 8.17 1.72
N MET A 92 -5.50 7.16 2.40
CA MET A 92 -6.95 6.96 2.45
C MET A 92 -7.67 8.21 2.98
N LYS A 93 -7.16 8.82 4.05
CA LYS A 93 -7.72 10.05 4.62
C LYS A 93 -7.73 11.18 3.60
N LYS A 94 -6.58 11.45 2.95
CA LYS A 94 -6.45 12.48 1.90
C LYS A 94 -7.44 12.26 0.75
N LEU A 95 -7.59 11.02 0.31
CA LEU A 95 -8.48 10.67 -0.80
C LEU A 95 -9.95 10.88 -0.45
N LEU A 96 -10.38 10.47 0.75
CA LEU A 96 -11.74 10.67 1.22
C LEU A 96 -12.08 12.15 1.39
N GLU A 97 -11.15 12.95 1.93
CA GLU A 97 -11.31 14.40 2.01
C GLU A 97 -11.44 15.06 0.62
N ALA A 98 -10.65 14.59 -0.35
CA ALA A 98 -10.72 15.08 -1.74
C ALA A 98 -12.05 14.75 -2.42
N VAL A 99 -12.64 13.58 -2.16
CA VAL A 99 -13.97 13.22 -2.69
C VAL A 99 -15.07 14.05 -2.01
N ASN A 100 -15.01 14.22 -0.69
CA ASN A 100 -16.00 15.01 0.04
C ASN A 100 -16.04 16.47 -0.46
N ARG A 101 -14.88 17.08 -0.71
CA ARG A 101 -14.80 18.45 -1.26
C ARG A 101 -15.42 18.58 -2.65
N LYS A 102 -15.38 17.54 -3.47
CA LYS A 102 -16.01 17.54 -4.81
C LYS A 102 -17.51 17.32 -4.77
N SER A 103 -18.04 16.86 -3.63
CA SER A 103 -19.47 16.50 -3.45
C SER A 103 -20.32 17.65 -2.91
N SER A 104 -19.69 18.77 -2.51
CA SER A 104 -20.37 20.01 -2.13
C SER A 104 -20.28 21.01 -3.27
N PRO A 105 -21.24 21.02 -4.22
CA PRO A 105 -21.39 22.17 -5.11
C PRO A 105 -21.87 23.36 -4.26
N VAL A 106 -21.21 24.50 -4.43
CA VAL A 106 -21.76 25.81 -4.06
C VAL A 106 -22.93 26.11 -4.98
#